data_AF-A0A250XL94-F1
#
_entry.id   AF-A0A250XL94-F1
#
_cell.length_a   1.000
_cell.length_b   1.000
_cell.length_c   1.000
_cell.angle_alpha   90.00
_cell.angle_beta   90.00
_cell.angle_gamma   90.00
#
_symmetry.space_group_name_H-M   'P 1'
#
loop_
_entity.id
_entity.type
_entity.pdbx_description
1 polymer ?
#
loop_
_entity_poly.entity_id
_entity_poly.type
_entity_poly.pdbx_seq_one_letter_code
_entity_poly.pdbx_strand_id
1 'polypeptide(L)'
;MEPDAESSNPEVQAPDKTLAQLYKSARPPVDLIPGLSLSALINTAWLPSDAKAMLAESWIPVPAEPEEGAAPAPTPPAFDPKAVEYKEMMKRLAKSAPLEKWNSLTVQIKSIENDVIRTKDEKEIEALNSEAEVARAQLAETETQLTELKASFYDDPLSLVPWMQTLFDLVDAGLTSFEVGGPLFPHTTLSSLFGSNNNTSFYESSERVLGVFKRRCDRERGPGKVQVLARLTPNIFQDGYSPTLIEPLVDKIRANIYGAETTEPLDFLQLQWWDPQDHDPLPTLKVLQRLSEDKLDVNEESGEVAITEPKKIRGLGFVDFPARSVLSAIQAGVPVVAVQIPFSIVDRSYGATLAMCREYNIKVFSKDGLLGGLISEKYLDAPCPETTQTDPDLDDVAHCIDMVNNYGGWENIQALLRLIKAIADKHSVKMQSVALRWQIDQGTFPMVSSRWGPACWRQFGFDYWRGATPGVDWQLFQVESFLDAEDMKLLNQLG
;
A
#
# COMPACT_ATOMS: atom_id res chain seq x y z
N MET A 1 20.15 -43.62 -15.61
CA MET A 1 18.95 -43.30 -14.82
C MET A 1 18.83 -41.80 -14.84
N GLU A 2 18.14 -41.29 -15.87
CA GLU A 2 17.65 -39.92 -15.85
C GLU A 2 16.53 -39.85 -14.80
N PRO A 3 16.49 -38.84 -13.93
CA PRO A 3 15.34 -38.64 -13.07
C PRO A 3 14.20 -38.09 -13.92
N ASP A 4 13.06 -38.78 -13.90
CA ASP A 4 11.80 -38.32 -14.48
C ASP A 4 11.47 -36.93 -13.91
N ALA A 5 11.46 -35.93 -14.80
CA ALA A 5 10.85 -34.64 -14.53
C ALA A 5 9.33 -34.85 -14.61
N GLU A 6 8.72 -35.25 -13.49
CA GLU A 6 7.28 -35.05 -13.31
C GLU A 6 7.02 -33.54 -13.42
N SER A 7 6.46 -33.15 -14.56
CA SER A 7 5.87 -31.82 -14.74
C SER A 7 4.72 -31.70 -13.75
N SER A 8 4.99 -31.11 -12.58
CA SER A 8 3.95 -30.62 -11.71
C SER A 8 3.15 -29.58 -12.49
N ASN A 9 1.96 -29.99 -12.93
CA ASN A 9 0.98 -29.06 -13.45
C ASN A 9 0.73 -28.05 -12.31
N PRO A 10 0.99 -26.74 -12.49
CA PRO A 10 0.84 -25.79 -11.40
C PRO A 10 -0.62 -25.85 -10.94
N GLU A 11 -0.83 -26.16 -9.66
CA GLU A 11 -2.16 -26.11 -9.06
C GLU A 11 -2.75 -24.73 -9.37
N VAL A 12 -3.87 -24.72 -10.09
CA VAL A 12 -4.55 -23.47 -10.45
C VAL A 12 -5.09 -22.88 -9.16
N GLN A 13 -4.35 -21.93 -8.60
CA GLN A 13 -4.75 -21.20 -7.40
C GLN A 13 -6.05 -20.45 -7.66
N ALA A 14 -6.94 -20.46 -6.66
CA ALA A 14 -8.18 -19.69 -6.73
C ALA A 14 -7.88 -18.18 -6.87
N PRO A 15 -8.72 -17.42 -7.60
CA PRO A 15 -8.51 -15.99 -7.79
C PRO A 15 -8.65 -15.22 -6.46
N ASP A 16 -7.97 -14.08 -6.38
CA ASP A 16 -8.17 -13.12 -5.29
C ASP A 16 -9.64 -12.69 -5.24
N LYS A 17 -10.26 -12.81 -4.06
CA LYS A 17 -11.70 -12.59 -3.90
C LYS A 17 -12.10 -11.15 -4.22
N THR A 18 -11.28 -10.18 -3.82
CA THR A 18 -11.56 -8.75 -4.02
C THR A 18 -11.45 -8.39 -5.49
N LEU A 19 -10.36 -8.80 -6.16
CA LEU A 19 -10.16 -8.54 -7.58
C LEU A 19 -11.17 -9.29 -8.47
N ALA A 20 -11.55 -10.51 -8.09
CA ALA A 20 -12.60 -11.26 -8.77
C ALA A 20 -13.96 -10.56 -8.67
N GLN A 21 -14.30 -10.04 -7.49
CA GLN A 21 -15.57 -9.34 -7.27
C GLN A 21 -15.63 -7.99 -8.00
N LEU A 22 -14.57 -7.17 -7.90
CA LEU A 22 -14.56 -5.81 -8.43
C LEU A 22 -14.31 -5.78 -9.95
N TYR A 23 -13.38 -6.61 -10.41
CA TYR A 23 -12.80 -6.50 -11.76
C TYR A 23 -12.97 -7.76 -12.59
N LYS A 24 -13.66 -8.79 -12.06
CA LYS A 24 -13.78 -10.12 -12.69
C LYS A 24 -12.41 -10.73 -13.02
N SER A 25 -11.38 -10.37 -12.25
CA SER A 25 -10.03 -10.84 -12.49
C SER A 25 -9.86 -12.29 -12.04
N ALA A 26 -9.11 -13.07 -12.83
CA ALA A 26 -8.66 -14.41 -12.49
C ALA A 26 -7.30 -14.42 -11.77
N ARG A 27 -6.75 -13.26 -11.41
CA ARG A 27 -5.44 -13.14 -10.77
C ARG A 27 -5.46 -13.82 -9.39
N PRO A 28 -4.56 -14.77 -9.08
CA PRO A 28 -4.45 -15.34 -7.75
C PRO A 28 -3.89 -14.30 -6.76
N PRO A 29 -4.15 -14.46 -5.45
CA PRO A 29 -3.49 -13.65 -4.44
C PRO A 29 -1.97 -13.84 -4.52
N VAL A 30 -1.22 -12.76 -4.31
CA VAL A 30 0.24 -12.79 -4.31
C VAL A 30 0.72 -12.42 -2.91
N ASP A 31 1.64 -13.22 -2.38
CA ASP A 31 2.32 -12.92 -1.13
C ASP A 31 3.67 -12.22 -1.42
N LEU A 32 3.98 -11.19 -0.62
CA LEU A 32 5.33 -10.61 -0.57
C LEU A 32 6.29 -11.59 0.11
N ILE A 33 5.87 -12.10 1.27
CA ILE A 33 6.46 -13.19 2.03
C ILE A 33 5.33 -14.07 2.54
N PRO A 34 5.57 -15.35 2.91
CA PRO A 34 4.51 -16.23 3.38
C PRO A 34 3.66 -15.59 4.49
N GLY A 35 2.35 -15.45 4.24
CA GLY A 35 1.40 -14.86 5.18
C GLY A 35 1.33 -13.33 5.18
N LEU A 36 2.02 -12.66 4.26
CA LEU A 36 1.92 -11.22 4.04
C LEU A 36 1.57 -10.93 2.58
N SER A 37 0.33 -10.53 2.33
CA SER A 37 -0.16 -10.25 0.98
C SER A 37 0.52 -9.04 0.35
N LEU A 38 0.61 -9.06 -0.98
CA LEU A 38 1.07 -7.98 -1.84
C LEU A 38 -0.01 -7.65 -2.86
N SER A 39 -0.52 -6.42 -2.82
CA SER A 39 -1.47 -5.94 -3.83
C SER A 39 -0.80 -5.73 -5.19
N ALA A 40 -1.60 -5.76 -6.27
CA ALA A 40 -1.08 -5.67 -7.64
C ALA A 40 -0.42 -4.32 -7.96
N LEU A 41 -0.80 -3.25 -7.24
CA LEU A 41 -0.20 -1.92 -7.30
C LEU A 41 0.07 -1.46 -5.87
N ILE A 42 1.20 -0.79 -5.65
CA ILE A 42 1.61 -0.29 -4.34
C ILE A 42 1.33 1.20 -4.26
N ASN A 43 0.64 1.66 -3.23
CA ASN A 43 0.34 3.07 -3.02
C ASN A 43 1.50 3.76 -2.30
N THR A 44 2.15 4.76 -2.90
CA THR A 44 3.16 5.58 -2.20
C THR A 44 2.49 6.78 -1.55
N ALA A 45 2.52 6.84 -0.22
CA ALA A 45 1.80 7.85 0.54
C ALA A 45 2.59 9.17 0.66
N TRP A 46 2.51 9.99 -0.39
CA TRP A 46 3.03 11.37 -0.35
C TRP A 46 2.02 12.27 0.34
N LEU A 47 2.27 12.63 1.60
CA LEU A 47 1.31 13.38 2.40
C LEU A 47 1.00 14.77 1.77
N PRO A 48 -0.27 15.21 1.74
CA PRO A 48 -0.67 16.48 1.13
C PRO A 48 -0.30 17.70 1.99
N SER A 49 0.00 17.48 3.27
CA SER A 49 0.37 18.51 4.24
C SER A 49 1.23 17.87 5.34
N ASP A 50 1.68 18.67 6.31
CA ASP A 50 2.44 18.14 7.42
C ASP A 50 1.61 17.19 8.28
N ALA A 51 2.22 16.10 8.75
CA ALA A 51 1.53 15.08 9.53
C ALA A 51 0.93 15.63 10.83
N LYS A 52 1.49 16.69 11.41
CA LYS A 52 0.93 17.27 12.65
C LYS A 52 -0.42 17.92 12.38
N ALA A 53 -0.57 18.64 11.27
CA ALA A 53 -1.85 19.19 10.84
C ALA A 53 -2.86 18.07 10.51
N MET A 54 -2.46 17.07 9.72
CA MET A 54 -3.34 15.94 9.36
C MET A 54 -3.85 15.17 10.58
N LEU A 55 -2.97 14.93 11.56
CA LEU A 55 -3.30 14.20 12.80
C LEU A 55 -4.04 15.06 13.83
N ALA A 56 -4.23 16.36 13.56
CA ALA A 56 -5.03 17.26 14.38
C ALA A 56 -6.42 17.55 13.76
N GLU A 57 -6.71 17.02 12.57
CA GLU A 57 -8.03 17.12 11.96
C GLU A 57 -9.11 16.43 12.81
N SER A 58 -10.37 16.84 12.64
CA SER A 58 -11.51 16.20 13.28
C SER A 58 -12.70 16.18 12.33
N TRP A 59 -13.35 15.03 12.20
CA TRP A 59 -14.64 14.92 11.51
C TRP A 59 -15.82 15.34 12.40
N ILE A 60 -15.63 15.32 13.72
CA ILE A 60 -16.66 15.65 14.72
C ILE A 60 -16.85 17.17 14.71
N PRO A 61 -18.07 17.67 14.43
CA PRO A 61 -18.34 19.10 14.39
C PRO A 61 -18.08 19.73 15.77
N VAL A 62 -17.31 20.81 15.80
CA VAL A 62 -17.18 21.65 17.00
C VAL A 62 -18.36 22.64 17.01
N PRO A 63 -19.15 22.72 18.08
CA PRO A 63 -20.18 23.75 18.21
C PRO A 63 -19.52 25.13 18.12
N ALA A 64 -20.01 26.01 17.24
CA ALA A 64 -19.50 27.37 17.16
C ALA A 64 -19.73 28.09 18.52
N GLU A 65 -18.68 28.70 19.07
CA GLU A 65 -18.84 29.58 20.22
C GLU A 65 -19.68 30.80 19.78
N PRO A 66 -20.70 31.20 20.57
CA PRO A 66 -21.52 32.35 20.22
C PRO A 66 -20.66 33.62 20.23
N GLU A 67 -20.55 34.30 19.08
CA GLU A 67 -19.93 35.61 19.00
C GLU A 67 -20.65 36.59 19.94
N GLU A 68 -19.89 37.34 20.74
CA GLU A 68 -20.42 38.32 21.69
C GLU A 68 -21.26 39.38 20.95
N GLY A 69 -22.58 39.37 21.17
CA GLY A 69 -23.52 40.31 20.54
C GLY A 69 -24.16 39.82 19.22
N ALA A 70 -23.83 38.62 18.74
CA ALA A 70 -24.52 38.02 17.59
C ALA A 70 -25.90 37.46 17.98
N ALA A 71 -26.86 37.54 17.06
CA ALA A 71 -28.14 36.85 17.22
C ALA A 71 -27.90 35.34 17.36
N PRO A 72 -28.68 34.62 18.20
CA PRO A 72 -28.50 33.18 18.37
C PRO A 72 -28.57 32.48 17.02
N ALA A 73 -27.59 31.61 16.76
CA ALA A 73 -27.58 30.80 15.55
C ALA A 73 -28.92 30.05 15.42
N PRO A 74 -29.50 29.95 14.20
CA PRO A 74 -30.72 29.19 14.01
C PRO A 74 -30.52 27.77 14.53
N THR A 75 -31.52 27.25 15.25
CA THR A 75 -31.47 25.87 15.74
C THR A 75 -31.25 24.94 14.55
N PRO A 76 -30.20 24.09 14.56
CA PRO A 76 -29.98 23.17 13.47
C PRO A 76 -31.21 22.27 13.28
N PRO A 77 -31.53 21.88 12.03
CA PRO A 77 -32.67 21.00 11.77
C PRO A 77 -32.49 19.68 12.53
N ALA A 78 -33.59 19.07 12.97
CA ALA A 78 -33.57 17.79 13.69
C ALA A 78 -32.97 16.64 12.86
N PHE A 79 -32.88 16.80 11.55
CA PHE A 79 -32.27 15.86 10.62
C PHE A 79 -31.50 16.59 9.54
N ASP A 80 -30.21 16.25 9.38
CA ASP A 80 -29.39 16.68 8.25
C ASP A 80 -29.02 15.48 7.37
N PRO A 81 -29.63 15.33 6.17
CA PRO A 81 -29.29 14.24 5.25
C PRO A 81 -27.87 14.35 4.67
N LYS A 82 -27.17 15.47 4.89
CA LYS A 82 -25.80 15.67 4.43
C LYS A 82 -24.76 15.30 5.48
N ALA A 83 -25.16 15.02 6.72
CA ALA A 83 -24.25 14.69 7.80
C ALA A 83 -23.43 13.42 7.49
N VAL A 84 -22.18 13.42 7.93
CA VAL A 84 -21.17 12.38 7.64
C VAL A 84 -21.61 11.02 8.21
N GLU A 85 -22.35 11.04 9.31
CA GLU A 85 -22.98 9.90 9.98
C GLU A 85 -23.90 9.12 9.06
N TYR A 86 -24.66 9.80 8.20
CA TYR A 86 -25.63 9.17 7.29
C TYR A 86 -25.01 8.79 5.94
N LYS A 87 -23.74 9.12 5.71
CA LYS A 87 -23.03 8.88 4.45
C LYS A 87 -21.77 8.05 4.66
N GLU A 88 -20.65 8.68 5.01
CA GLU A 88 -19.34 8.04 5.09
C GLU A 88 -19.30 6.98 6.19
N MET A 89 -19.88 7.24 7.36
CA MET A 89 -19.93 6.26 8.45
C MET A 89 -20.70 5.00 8.04
N MET A 90 -21.86 5.17 7.40
CA MET A 90 -22.66 4.02 6.93
C MET A 90 -21.93 3.22 5.86
N LYS A 91 -21.22 3.88 4.93
CA LYS A 91 -20.39 3.19 3.93
C LYS A 91 -19.24 2.40 4.58
N ARG A 92 -18.60 2.96 5.60
CA ARG A 92 -17.50 2.31 6.33
C ARG A 92 -17.99 1.12 7.15
N LEU A 93 -19.09 1.28 7.88
CA LEU A 93 -19.76 0.19 8.61
C LEU A 93 -20.24 -0.92 7.67
N ALA A 94 -20.79 -0.56 6.50
CA ALA A 94 -21.30 -1.50 5.49
C ALA A 94 -20.28 -2.53 5.04
N LYS A 95 -18.98 -2.20 5.11
CA LYS A 95 -17.87 -3.04 4.68
C LYS A 95 -16.97 -3.49 5.85
N SER A 96 -17.46 -3.35 7.09
CA SER A 96 -16.73 -3.75 8.28
C SER A 96 -16.81 -5.26 8.48
N ALA A 97 -15.76 -5.85 9.05
CA ALA A 97 -15.71 -7.29 9.33
C ALA A 97 -16.86 -7.77 10.23
N PRO A 98 -17.26 -7.04 11.31
CA PRO A 98 -18.43 -7.40 12.08
C PRO A 98 -19.72 -7.42 11.25
N LEU A 99 -19.95 -6.44 10.36
CA LEU A 99 -21.18 -6.42 9.57
C LEU A 99 -21.20 -7.54 8.50
N GLU A 100 -20.07 -7.80 7.85
CA GLU A 100 -19.95 -8.92 6.91
C GLU A 100 -20.26 -10.26 7.59
N LYS A 101 -19.70 -10.47 8.80
CA LYS A 101 -19.96 -11.66 9.63
C LYS A 101 -21.42 -11.74 10.06
N TRP A 102 -22.01 -10.62 10.49
CA TRP A 102 -23.42 -10.53 10.88
C TRP A 102 -24.33 -10.95 9.72
N ASN A 103 -24.05 -10.44 8.52
CA ASN A 103 -24.81 -10.78 7.33
C ASN A 103 -24.67 -12.26 6.96
N SER A 104 -23.44 -12.81 6.99
CA SER A 104 -23.22 -14.24 6.70
C SER A 104 -23.94 -15.15 7.70
N LEU A 105 -23.91 -14.82 8.99
CA LEU A 105 -24.58 -15.60 10.04
C LEU A 105 -26.10 -15.53 9.89
N THR A 106 -26.64 -14.36 9.54
CA THR A 106 -28.09 -14.21 9.29
C THR A 106 -28.55 -15.08 8.12
N VAL A 107 -27.77 -15.12 7.03
CA VAL A 107 -28.03 -16.01 5.88
C VAL A 107 -27.90 -17.49 6.28
N GLN A 108 -26.87 -17.86 7.03
CA GLN A 108 -26.66 -19.23 7.51
C GLN A 108 -27.82 -19.70 8.38
N ILE A 109 -28.21 -18.93 9.40
CA ILE A 109 -29.34 -19.23 10.28
C ILE A 109 -30.60 -19.44 9.45
N LYS A 110 -30.85 -18.57 8.45
CA LYS A 110 -32.02 -18.72 7.60
C LYS A 110 -31.99 -19.97 6.73
N SER A 111 -30.81 -20.38 6.26
CA SER A 111 -30.63 -21.65 5.55
C SER A 111 -30.96 -22.82 6.47
N ILE A 112 -30.37 -22.85 7.67
CA ILE A 112 -30.60 -23.91 8.65
C ILE A 112 -32.09 -24.02 9.00
N GLU A 113 -32.77 -22.89 9.24
CA GLU A 113 -34.22 -22.88 9.50
C GLU A 113 -35.03 -23.49 8.35
N ASN A 114 -34.66 -23.21 7.10
CA ASN A 114 -35.32 -23.81 5.93
C ASN A 114 -35.04 -25.32 5.82
N ASP A 115 -33.83 -25.75 6.18
CA ASP A 115 -33.45 -27.16 6.14
C ASP A 115 -34.17 -27.96 7.24
N VAL A 116 -34.30 -27.40 8.45
CA VAL A 116 -35.13 -27.97 9.53
C VAL A 116 -36.57 -28.21 9.08
N ILE A 117 -37.17 -27.30 8.31
CA ILE A 117 -38.54 -27.45 7.79
C ILE A 117 -38.64 -28.61 6.77
N ARG A 118 -37.56 -28.88 6.02
CA ARG A 118 -37.53 -29.89 4.95
C ARG A 118 -37.18 -31.28 5.46
N THR A 119 -36.39 -31.36 6.52
CA THR A 119 -35.93 -32.59 7.11
C THR A 119 -37.06 -33.28 7.89
N LYS A 120 -37.08 -34.62 7.82
CA LYS A 120 -38.06 -35.46 8.55
C LYS A 120 -37.42 -36.32 9.64
N ASP A 121 -36.09 -36.46 9.61
CA ASP A 121 -35.35 -37.20 10.62
C ASP A 121 -35.16 -36.32 11.87
N GLU A 122 -35.68 -36.79 13.01
CA GLU A 122 -35.63 -36.06 14.28
C GLU A 122 -34.21 -35.80 14.79
N LYS A 123 -33.26 -36.73 14.55
CA LYS A 123 -31.87 -36.56 14.98
C LYS A 123 -31.15 -35.51 14.14
N GLU A 124 -31.44 -35.47 12.85
CA GLU A 124 -30.90 -34.45 11.95
C GLU A 124 -31.48 -33.07 12.26
N ILE A 125 -32.77 -32.99 12.59
CA ILE A 125 -33.41 -31.76 13.08
C ILE A 125 -32.75 -31.27 14.38
N GLU A 126 -32.49 -32.17 15.34
CA GLU A 126 -31.83 -31.82 16.60
C GLU A 126 -30.40 -31.28 16.36
N ALA A 127 -29.63 -31.91 15.45
CA ALA A 127 -28.31 -31.43 15.06
C ALA A 127 -28.36 -30.05 14.40
N LEU A 128 -29.28 -29.83 13.45
CA LEU A 128 -29.47 -28.53 12.80
C LEU A 128 -29.89 -27.44 13.80
N ASN A 129 -30.76 -27.77 14.76
CA ASN A 129 -31.14 -26.82 15.81
C ASN A 129 -29.94 -26.44 16.69
N SER A 130 -29.09 -27.40 17.05
CA SER A 130 -27.86 -27.13 17.80
C SER A 130 -26.90 -26.22 17.00
N GLU A 131 -26.75 -26.46 15.70
CA GLU A 131 -25.98 -25.57 14.82
C GLU A 131 -26.57 -24.16 14.77
N ALA A 132 -27.89 -24.03 14.65
CA ALA A 132 -28.58 -22.75 14.67
C ALA A 132 -28.40 -22.00 16.00
N GLU A 133 -28.37 -22.69 17.14
CA GLU A 133 -28.09 -22.09 18.44
C GLU A 133 -26.67 -21.53 18.52
N VAL A 134 -25.67 -22.28 18.04
CA VAL A 134 -24.28 -21.79 17.95
C VAL A 134 -24.19 -20.56 17.05
N ALA A 135 -24.82 -20.60 15.87
CA ALA A 135 -24.83 -19.47 14.94
C ALA A 135 -25.53 -18.23 15.53
N ARG A 136 -26.64 -18.41 16.26
CA ARG A 136 -27.34 -17.31 16.96
C ARG A 136 -26.51 -16.71 18.09
N ALA A 137 -25.77 -17.52 18.84
CA ALA A 137 -24.85 -17.02 19.86
C ALA A 137 -23.73 -16.16 19.24
N GLN A 138 -23.14 -16.63 18.12
CA GLN A 138 -22.15 -15.85 17.36
C GLN A 138 -22.74 -14.57 16.76
N LEU A 139 -24.00 -14.60 16.32
CA LEU A 139 -24.69 -13.42 15.79
C LEU A 139 -24.83 -12.34 16.88
N ALA A 140 -25.26 -12.72 18.09
CA ALA A 140 -25.41 -11.80 19.23
C ALA A 140 -24.06 -11.16 19.65
N GLU A 141 -22.98 -11.95 19.67
CA GLU A 141 -21.62 -11.42 19.90
C GLU A 141 -21.24 -10.40 18.80
N THR A 142 -21.52 -10.73 17.54
CA THR A 142 -21.22 -9.88 16.39
C THR A 142 -22.03 -8.57 16.41
N GLU A 143 -23.28 -8.59 16.90
CA GLU A 143 -24.09 -7.38 17.11
C GLU A 143 -23.49 -6.44 18.16
N THR A 144 -22.90 -7.01 19.21
CA THR A 144 -22.18 -6.24 20.23
C THR A 144 -20.93 -5.61 19.63
N GLN A 145 -20.12 -6.38 18.89
CA GLN A 145 -18.95 -5.87 18.17
C GLN A 145 -19.31 -4.75 17.18
N LEU A 146 -20.42 -4.89 16.46
CA LEU A 146 -20.90 -3.86 15.53
C LEU A 146 -21.34 -2.58 16.26
N THR A 147 -22.00 -2.72 17.41
CA THR A 147 -22.41 -1.59 18.26
C THR A 147 -21.19 -0.83 18.80
N GLU A 148 -20.21 -1.56 19.32
CA GLU A 148 -18.93 -1.01 19.78
C GLU A 148 -18.15 -0.33 18.65
N LEU A 149 -18.11 -0.96 17.46
CA LEU A 149 -17.46 -0.38 16.29
C LEU A 149 -18.14 0.92 15.87
N LYS A 150 -19.49 0.96 15.86
CA LYS A 150 -20.24 2.18 15.54
C LYS A 150 -19.95 3.30 16.55
N ALA A 151 -19.93 2.99 17.85
CA ALA A 151 -19.58 3.97 18.88
C ALA A 151 -18.16 4.53 18.66
N SER A 152 -17.21 3.66 18.29
CA SER A 152 -15.81 4.03 18.11
C SER A 152 -15.52 5.07 17.02
N PHE A 153 -16.45 5.36 16.11
CA PHE A 153 -16.27 6.46 15.17
C PHE A 153 -16.34 7.82 15.88
N TYR A 154 -17.19 7.96 16.89
CA TYR A 154 -17.31 9.19 17.67
C TYR A 154 -16.19 9.35 18.71
N ASP A 155 -15.62 8.24 19.17
CA ASP A 155 -14.46 8.27 20.08
C ASP A 155 -13.17 8.70 19.38
N ASP A 156 -13.12 8.58 18.05
CA ASP A 156 -11.94 8.82 17.23
C ASP A 156 -12.19 9.95 16.22
N PRO A 157 -11.71 11.18 16.48
CA PRO A 157 -11.92 12.33 15.61
C PRO A 157 -11.25 12.18 14.23
N LEU A 158 -10.31 11.25 14.06
CA LEU A 158 -9.65 10.98 12.78
C LEU A 158 -10.36 9.90 11.95
N SER A 159 -11.36 9.20 12.49
CA SER A 159 -11.93 8.02 11.84
C SER A 159 -12.60 8.28 10.48
N LEU A 160 -13.19 9.48 10.29
CA LEU A 160 -13.92 9.88 9.07
C LEU A 160 -13.37 11.16 8.43
N VAL A 161 -12.14 11.58 8.76
CA VAL A 161 -11.51 12.73 8.08
C VAL A 161 -11.22 12.40 6.60
N PRO A 162 -11.15 13.40 5.70
CA PRO A 162 -11.06 13.16 4.27
C PRO A 162 -9.85 12.33 3.81
N TRP A 163 -8.68 12.51 4.44
CA TRP A 163 -7.48 11.74 4.10
C TRP A 163 -7.61 10.27 4.54
N MET A 164 -8.28 9.99 5.67
CA MET A 164 -8.56 8.63 6.12
C MET A 164 -9.49 7.94 5.12
N GLN A 165 -10.55 8.63 4.68
CA GLN A 165 -11.48 8.09 3.69
C GLN A 165 -10.78 7.78 2.35
N THR A 166 -9.86 8.64 1.91
CA THR A 166 -9.04 8.41 0.70
C THR A 166 -8.30 7.06 0.79
N LEU A 167 -7.66 6.78 1.93
CA LEU A 167 -6.91 5.53 2.12
C LEU A 167 -7.83 4.29 2.21
N PHE A 168 -9.00 4.42 2.84
CA PHE A 168 -10.01 3.36 2.85
C PHE A 168 -10.59 3.08 1.45
N ASP A 169 -10.79 4.10 0.64
CA ASP A 169 -11.25 3.94 -0.74
C ASP A 169 -10.23 3.15 -1.59
N LEU A 170 -8.93 3.35 -1.37
CA LEU A 170 -7.86 2.57 -2.00
C LEU A 170 -7.85 1.10 -1.52
N VAL A 171 -8.01 0.86 -0.22
CA VAL A 171 -8.13 -0.51 0.33
C VAL A 171 -9.33 -1.24 -0.25
N ASP A 172 -10.48 -0.58 -0.30
CA ASP A 172 -11.71 -1.14 -0.84
C ASP A 172 -11.64 -1.42 -2.35
N ALA A 173 -10.62 -0.89 -3.04
CA ALA A 173 -10.32 -1.19 -4.44
C ALA A 173 -9.33 -2.36 -4.62
N GLY A 174 -8.89 -3.00 -3.53
CA GLY A 174 -7.89 -4.06 -3.54
C GLY A 174 -6.44 -3.57 -3.52
N LEU A 175 -6.21 -2.27 -3.26
CA LEU A 175 -4.88 -1.67 -3.18
C LEU A 175 -4.44 -1.58 -1.72
N THR A 176 -4.06 -2.72 -1.15
CA THR A 176 -3.83 -2.90 0.30
C THR A 176 -2.38 -2.71 0.76
N SER A 177 -1.45 -2.50 -0.17
CA SER A 177 -0.04 -2.26 0.14
C SER A 177 0.28 -0.78 0.06
N PHE A 178 0.77 -0.20 1.16
CA PHE A 178 1.09 1.22 1.28
C PHE A 178 2.55 1.41 1.65
N GLU A 179 3.24 2.26 0.93
CA GLU A 179 4.64 2.60 1.17
C GLU A 179 4.75 4.00 1.76
N VAL A 180 5.68 4.16 2.72
CA VAL A 180 5.96 5.47 3.31
C VAL A 180 6.61 6.38 2.26
N GLY A 181 5.89 7.43 1.86
CA GLY A 181 6.27 8.28 0.75
C GLY A 181 6.68 9.68 1.19
N GLY A 182 7.22 10.44 0.23
CA GLY A 182 7.52 11.86 0.40
C GLY A 182 8.74 12.31 -0.42
N PRO A 183 8.99 13.63 -0.43
CA PRO A 183 10.12 14.23 -1.14
C PRO A 183 11.45 13.64 -0.65
N LEU A 184 12.33 13.33 -1.58
CA LEU A 184 13.63 12.73 -1.34
C LEU A 184 14.73 13.55 -2.03
N PHE A 185 15.99 13.23 -1.74
CA PHE A 185 17.13 13.78 -2.46
C PHE A 185 16.95 13.65 -4.00
N PRO A 186 17.31 14.69 -4.79
CA PRO A 186 17.90 15.96 -4.35
C PRO A 186 16.89 17.05 -3.96
N HIS A 187 15.60 16.83 -4.22
CA HIS A 187 14.53 17.82 -4.08
C HIS A 187 13.84 17.75 -2.72
N THR A 188 14.63 17.89 -1.65
CA THR A 188 14.12 17.91 -0.28
C THR A 188 14.97 18.79 0.63
N THR A 189 14.50 19.02 1.85
CA THR A 189 15.25 19.78 2.85
C THR A 189 16.49 18.99 3.29
N LEU A 190 17.65 19.32 2.73
CA LEU A 190 18.91 18.58 2.98
C LEU A 190 19.31 18.58 4.46
N SER A 191 19.00 19.62 5.24
CA SER A 191 19.27 19.64 6.67
C SER A 191 18.43 18.64 7.46
N SER A 192 17.22 18.32 6.99
CA SER A 192 16.38 17.26 7.56
C SER A 192 16.91 15.87 7.22
N LEU A 193 17.60 15.72 6.09
CA LEU A 193 18.13 14.43 5.64
C LEU A 193 19.53 14.16 6.22
N PHE A 194 20.43 15.12 6.14
CA PHE A 194 21.87 14.99 6.44
C PHE A 194 22.35 15.85 7.62
N GLY A 195 21.44 16.46 8.40
CA GLY A 195 21.80 17.22 9.59
C GLY A 195 22.46 16.36 10.68
N SER A 196 23.35 16.97 11.46
CA SER A 196 24.22 16.31 12.46
C SER A 196 23.52 15.66 13.65
N ASN A 197 22.20 15.86 13.82
CA ASN A 197 21.38 15.29 14.90
C ASN A 197 20.21 14.44 14.38
N ASN A 198 20.34 13.86 13.18
CA ASN A 198 19.26 13.08 12.58
C ASN A 198 19.17 11.65 13.18
N ASN A 199 18.71 11.57 14.43
CA ASN A 199 18.39 10.32 15.11
C ASN A 199 16.93 9.90 14.90
N THR A 200 16.27 10.43 13.87
CA THR A 200 14.86 10.21 13.58
C THR A 200 14.70 9.54 12.23
N SER A 201 13.63 8.76 12.06
CA SER A 201 13.28 8.31 10.71
C SER A 201 12.91 9.53 9.86
N PHE A 202 13.52 9.67 8.67
CA PHE A 202 13.21 10.75 7.74
C PHE A 202 11.73 10.74 7.32
N TYR A 203 11.12 9.54 7.24
CA TYR A 203 9.72 9.35 6.87
C TYR A 203 8.77 9.27 8.07
N GLU A 204 9.20 9.69 9.28
CA GLU A 204 8.41 9.63 10.52
C GLU A 204 6.99 10.22 10.36
N SER A 205 6.83 11.29 9.59
CA SER A 205 5.53 11.89 9.31
C SER A 205 4.59 10.92 8.58
N SER A 206 5.07 10.29 7.49
CA SER A 206 4.30 9.31 6.72
C SER A 206 4.04 8.03 7.53
N GLU A 207 5.03 7.57 8.31
CA GLU A 207 4.89 6.40 9.19
C GLU A 207 3.77 6.59 10.21
N ARG A 208 3.69 7.76 10.85
CA ARG A 208 2.67 8.05 11.85
C ARG A 208 1.27 8.13 11.26
N VAL A 209 1.10 8.80 10.11
CA VAL A 209 -0.20 8.88 9.42
C VAL A 209 -0.66 7.51 8.95
N LEU A 210 0.21 6.75 8.27
CA LEU A 210 -0.11 5.39 7.82
C LEU A 210 -0.32 4.44 9.00
N GLY A 211 0.37 4.64 10.13
CA GLY A 211 0.16 3.87 11.35
C GLY A 211 -1.22 4.09 11.97
N VAL A 212 -1.67 5.34 12.07
CA VAL A 212 -3.03 5.65 12.54
C VAL A 212 -4.07 5.04 11.60
N PHE A 213 -3.88 5.17 10.29
CA PHE A 213 -4.73 4.53 9.28
C PHE A 213 -4.74 3.00 9.40
N LYS A 214 -3.58 2.35 9.47
CA LYS A 214 -3.47 0.88 9.57
C LYS A 214 -4.24 0.36 10.78
N ARG A 215 -4.00 0.94 11.97
CA ARG A 215 -4.70 0.53 13.20
C ARG A 215 -6.21 0.75 13.11
N ARG A 216 -6.66 1.85 12.48
CA ARG A 216 -8.08 2.08 12.22
C ARG A 216 -8.66 1.03 11.27
N CYS A 217 -7.93 0.70 10.21
CA CYS A 217 -8.33 -0.32 9.24
C CYS A 217 -8.38 -1.71 9.88
N ASP A 218 -7.40 -2.09 10.69
CA ASP A 218 -7.38 -3.39 11.39
C ASP A 218 -8.57 -3.51 12.35
N ARG A 219 -8.94 -2.42 13.05
CA ARG A 219 -10.14 -2.38 13.90
C ARG A 219 -11.45 -2.57 13.12
N GLU A 220 -11.54 -2.01 11.92
CA GLU A 220 -12.77 -2.06 11.11
C GLU A 220 -12.89 -3.30 10.23
N ARG A 221 -11.79 -3.75 9.65
CA ARG A 221 -11.73 -4.77 8.59
C ARG A 221 -11.09 -6.08 9.05
N GLY A 222 -10.63 -6.13 10.29
CA GLY A 222 -9.85 -7.21 10.85
C GLY A 222 -8.36 -7.04 10.58
N PRO A 223 -7.50 -7.73 11.37
CA PRO A 223 -6.06 -7.57 11.30
C PRO A 223 -5.48 -8.08 9.97
N GLY A 224 -4.37 -7.48 9.54
CA GLY A 224 -3.56 -7.98 8.43
C GLY A 224 -4.14 -7.71 7.04
N LYS A 225 -5.17 -6.86 6.94
CA LYS A 225 -5.75 -6.44 5.66
C LYS A 225 -4.91 -5.40 4.92
N VAL A 226 -4.12 -4.62 5.65
CA VAL A 226 -3.26 -3.56 5.12
C VAL A 226 -1.81 -3.82 5.47
N GLN A 227 -0.94 -3.73 4.48
CA GLN A 227 0.51 -3.83 4.64
C GLN A 227 1.15 -2.46 4.54
N VAL A 228 1.96 -2.10 5.54
CA VAL A 228 2.77 -0.86 5.49
C VAL A 228 4.22 -1.22 5.22
N LEU A 229 4.71 -0.79 4.07
CA LEU A 229 6.08 -0.95 3.60
C LEU A 229 6.91 0.23 4.11
N ALA A 230 7.65 0.03 5.19
CA ALA A 230 8.48 1.06 5.80
C ALA A 230 9.79 1.27 5.02
N ARG A 231 10.40 2.44 5.20
CA ARG A 231 11.69 2.80 4.57
C ARG A 231 12.65 3.34 5.63
N LEU A 232 13.87 2.83 5.62
CA LEU A 232 14.97 3.22 6.47
C LEU A 232 16.03 3.95 5.63
N THR A 233 16.25 5.23 5.94
CA THR A 233 17.24 6.12 5.30
C THR A 233 18.22 6.64 6.36
N PRO A 234 19.19 5.83 6.81
CA PRO A 234 20.11 6.28 7.85
C PRO A 234 20.99 7.42 7.31
N ASN A 235 21.27 8.44 8.13
CA ASN A 235 22.28 9.44 7.80
C ASN A 235 23.66 8.84 8.02
N ILE A 236 24.22 8.20 6.99
CA ILE A 236 25.54 7.56 7.06
C ILE A 236 26.68 8.58 7.17
N PHE A 237 26.42 9.84 6.82
CA PHE A 237 27.40 10.92 6.85
C PHE A 237 27.48 11.65 8.19
N GLN A 238 26.66 11.26 9.17
CA GLN A 238 26.71 11.88 10.50
C GLN A 238 27.96 11.45 11.26
N ASP A 239 28.50 12.37 12.05
CA ASP A 239 29.64 12.09 12.91
C ASP A 239 29.34 10.90 13.84
N GLY A 240 30.17 9.86 13.76
CA GLY A 240 30.00 8.66 14.58
C GLY A 240 28.86 7.74 14.16
N TYR A 241 28.47 7.71 12.87
CA TYR A 241 27.57 6.69 12.35
C TYR A 241 28.01 5.29 12.80
N SER A 242 27.04 4.52 13.32
CA SER A 242 27.26 3.15 13.78
C SER A 242 26.04 2.28 13.45
N PRO A 243 26.24 1.02 13.03
CA PRO A 243 25.15 0.04 12.85
C PRO A 243 24.28 -0.16 14.11
N THR A 244 24.79 0.18 15.30
CA THR A 244 24.01 0.10 16.55
C THR A 244 22.83 1.07 16.59
N LEU A 245 22.82 2.10 15.74
CA LEU A 245 21.70 3.06 15.63
C LEU A 245 20.48 2.48 14.90
N ILE A 246 20.66 1.36 14.18
CA ILE A 246 19.63 0.80 13.32
C ILE A 246 18.48 0.20 14.10
N GLU A 247 18.76 -0.55 15.18
CA GLU A 247 17.71 -1.17 15.98
C GLU A 247 16.80 -0.15 16.69
N PRO A 248 17.32 0.91 17.34
CA PRO A 248 16.49 1.99 17.86
C PRO A 248 15.62 2.68 16.80
N LEU A 249 16.14 2.88 15.57
CA LEU A 249 15.37 3.43 14.47
C LEU A 249 14.23 2.48 14.05
N VAL A 250 14.50 1.18 13.95
CA VAL A 250 13.48 0.16 13.66
C VAL A 250 12.40 0.13 14.74
N ASP A 251 12.77 0.20 16.02
CA ASP A 251 11.79 0.26 17.12
C ASP A 251 10.94 1.52 17.07
N LYS A 252 11.53 2.66 16.68
CA LYS A 252 10.77 3.90 16.46
C LYS A 252 9.77 3.78 15.31
N ILE A 253 10.18 3.20 14.18
CA ILE A 253 9.31 2.95 13.03
C ILE A 253 8.14 2.02 13.43
N ARG A 254 8.43 0.95 14.18
CA ARG A 254 7.41 0.04 14.74
C ARG A 254 6.41 0.79 15.61
N ALA A 255 6.89 1.63 16.52
CA ALA A 255 6.05 2.43 17.40
C ALA A 255 5.14 3.39 16.61
N ASN A 256 5.64 3.99 15.53
CA ASN A 256 4.85 4.87 14.66
C ASN A 256 3.70 4.10 13.97
N ILE A 257 4.01 2.92 13.42
CA ILE A 257 3.07 2.13 12.60
C ILE A 257 2.05 1.35 13.47
N TYR A 258 2.51 0.64 14.50
CA TYR A 258 1.66 -0.26 15.29
C TYR A 258 1.32 0.28 16.68
N GLY A 259 1.91 1.40 17.10
CA GLY A 259 1.70 2.00 18.42
C GLY A 259 2.86 1.74 19.37
N ALA A 260 3.03 2.59 20.38
CA ALA A 260 4.22 2.63 21.23
C ALA A 260 4.50 1.35 22.03
N GLU A 261 3.47 0.55 22.33
CA GLU A 261 3.57 -0.67 23.15
C GLU A 261 3.62 -1.95 22.29
N THR A 262 3.74 -1.82 20.97
CA THR A 262 3.70 -2.97 20.07
C THR A 262 4.91 -3.90 20.22
N THR A 263 4.64 -5.20 20.21
CA THR A 263 5.65 -6.26 20.02
C THR A 263 5.56 -6.86 18.62
N GLU A 264 4.68 -6.38 17.76
CA GLU A 264 4.51 -6.89 16.40
C GLU A 264 5.72 -6.51 15.52
N PRO A 265 6.22 -7.43 14.70
CA PRO A 265 7.26 -7.10 13.73
C PRO A 265 6.70 -6.22 12.61
N LEU A 266 7.55 -5.35 12.03
CA LEU A 266 7.23 -4.64 10.79
C LEU A 266 6.89 -5.63 9.69
N ASP A 267 5.82 -5.36 8.95
CA ASP A 267 5.43 -6.10 7.76
C ASP A 267 6.61 -6.18 6.76
N PHE A 268 7.22 -5.03 6.47
CA PHE A 268 8.33 -4.93 5.54
C PHE A 268 9.18 -3.69 5.81
N LEU A 269 10.51 -3.80 5.69
CA LEU A 269 11.43 -2.68 5.80
C LEU A 269 12.38 -2.60 4.61
N GLN A 270 12.40 -1.44 3.97
CA GLN A 270 13.28 -1.14 2.84
C GLN A 270 14.48 -0.32 3.28
N LEU A 271 15.70 -0.78 3.01
CA LEU A 271 16.90 0.01 3.23
C LEU A 271 17.23 0.83 1.98
N GLN A 272 17.35 2.15 2.16
CA GLN A 272 17.98 3.04 1.20
C GLN A 272 19.36 3.42 1.71
N TRP A 273 20.36 3.36 0.83
CA TRP A 273 21.75 3.64 1.17
C TRP A 273 22.32 4.72 0.24
N TRP A 274 23.07 5.66 0.80
CA TRP A 274 23.50 6.86 0.08
C TRP A 274 24.75 6.64 -0.77
N ASP A 275 25.80 6.11 -0.15
CA ASP A 275 27.06 5.89 -0.82
C ASP A 275 27.77 4.64 -0.25
N PRO A 276 27.75 3.51 -0.98
CA PRO A 276 28.48 2.31 -0.60
C PRO A 276 30.01 2.47 -0.60
N GLN A 277 30.57 3.48 -1.27
CA GLN A 277 32.02 3.73 -1.28
C GLN A 277 32.48 4.47 -0.03
N ASP A 278 31.66 5.37 0.47
CA ASP A 278 31.93 6.11 1.71
C ASP A 278 31.70 5.22 2.95
N HIS A 279 30.58 4.48 2.97
CA HIS A 279 30.29 3.52 4.04
C HIS A 279 29.80 2.19 3.48
N ASP A 280 30.47 1.10 3.87
CA ASP A 280 30.03 -0.27 3.56
C ASP A 280 28.66 -0.55 4.20
N PRO A 281 27.62 -0.94 3.44
CA PRO A 281 26.33 -1.28 4.00
C PRO A 281 26.32 -2.60 4.78
N LEU A 282 27.30 -3.49 4.59
CA LEU A 282 27.26 -4.86 5.11
C LEU A 282 27.08 -4.95 6.65
N PRO A 283 27.78 -4.16 7.49
CA PRO A 283 27.54 -4.17 8.93
C PRO A 283 26.09 -3.83 9.31
N THR A 284 25.47 -2.87 8.61
CA THR A 284 24.06 -2.49 8.81
C THR A 284 23.11 -3.56 8.31
N LEU A 285 23.40 -4.17 7.15
CA LEU A 285 22.63 -5.30 6.63
C LEU A 285 22.64 -6.50 7.60
N LYS A 286 23.75 -6.73 8.31
CA LYS A 286 23.84 -7.78 9.33
C LYS A 286 23.00 -7.50 10.57
N VAL A 287 22.89 -6.23 10.97
CA VAL A 287 21.93 -5.85 12.01
C VAL A 287 20.51 -6.10 11.54
N LEU A 288 20.15 -5.67 10.33
CA LEU A 288 18.81 -5.89 9.77
C LEU A 288 18.47 -7.38 9.63
N GLN A 289 19.42 -8.20 9.18
CA GLN A 289 19.27 -9.66 9.13
C GLN A 289 18.92 -10.22 10.51
N ARG A 290 19.70 -9.87 11.56
CA ARG A 290 19.42 -10.29 12.94
C ARG A 290 18.01 -9.87 13.39
N LEU A 291 17.56 -8.68 13.01
CA LEU A 291 16.22 -8.19 13.35
C LEU A 291 15.09 -8.89 12.57
N SER A 292 15.43 -9.61 11.49
CA SER A 292 14.48 -10.40 10.71
C SER A 292 14.35 -11.87 11.14
N GLU A 293 15.16 -12.29 12.10
CA GLU A 293 15.24 -13.67 12.58
C GLU A 293 14.75 -13.76 14.03
N ASP A 294 14.03 -14.83 14.37
CA ASP A 294 13.71 -15.13 15.77
C ASP A 294 14.97 -15.67 16.44
N LYS A 295 15.38 -15.08 17.58
CA LYS A 295 16.47 -15.64 18.38
C LYS A 295 15.96 -16.82 19.17
N LEU A 296 16.61 -17.96 19.00
CA LEU A 296 16.24 -19.22 19.63
C LEU A 296 17.26 -19.56 20.71
N ASP A 297 16.77 -20.11 21.82
CA ASP A 297 17.57 -20.81 22.81
C ASP A 297 17.16 -22.28 22.83
N VAL A 298 18.14 -23.17 22.97
CA VAL A 298 17.91 -24.62 22.96
C VAL A 298 18.35 -25.16 24.30
N ASN A 299 17.40 -25.74 25.03
CA ASN A 299 17.74 -26.48 26.23
C ASN A 299 18.43 -27.79 25.82
N GLU A 300 19.74 -27.91 26.08
CA GLU A 300 20.55 -29.07 25.68
C GLU A 300 20.10 -30.39 26.33
N GLU A 301 19.46 -30.34 27.51
CA GLU A 301 19.00 -31.53 28.23
C GLU A 301 17.61 -32.01 27.76
N SER A 302 16.67 -31.09 27.53
CA SER A 302 15.30 -31.42 27.10
C SER A 302 15.10 -31.42 25.58
N GLY A 303 15.99 -30.78 24.83
CA GLY A 303 15.84 -30.53 23.39
C GLY A 303 14.79 -29.46 23.05
N GLU A 304 14.26 -28.77 24.06
CA GLU A 304 13.23 -27.74 23.87
C GLU A 304 13.82 -26.48 23.24
N VAL A 305 13.14 -25.95 22.22
CA VAL A 305 13.52 -24.72 21.52
C VAL A 305 12.57 -23.61 21.93
N ALA A 306 13.09 -22.56 22.55
CA ALA A 306 12.33 -21.38 22.98
C ALA A 306 12.78 -20.14 22.21
N ILE A 307 11.82 -19.30 21.80
CA ILE A 307 12.13 -17.97 21.25
C ILE A 307 12.49 -17.05 22.42
N THR A 308 13.73 -16.57 22.47
CA THR A 308 14.20 -15.62 23.50
C THR A 308 13.96 -14.17 23.10
N GLU A 309 14.13 -13.86 21.83
CA GLU A 309 13.79 -12.56 21.26
C GLU A 309 13.06 -12.77 19.93
N PRO A 310 11.78 -12.38 19.81
CA PRO A 310 11.06 -12.48 18.54
C PRO A 310 11.65 -11.50 17.53
N LYS A 311 11.55 -11.85 16.24
CA LYS A 311 11.92 -10.96 15.15
C LYS A 311 11.15 -9.65 15.22
N LYS A 312 11.79 -8.58 14.75
CA LYS A 312 11.23 -7.23 14.67
C LYS A 312 10.83 -6.82 13.25
N ILE A 313 11.26 -7.57 12.23
CA ILE A 313 10.99 -7.32 10.81
C ILE A 313 10.59 -8.64 10.16
N ARG A 314 9.51 -8.68 9.38
CA ARG A 314 9.10 -9.90 8.67
C ARG A 314 9.79 -10.05 7.31
N GLY A 315 9.99 -8.96 6.59
CA GLY A 315 10.67 -8.96 5.28
C GLY A 315 11.57 -7.74 5.08
N LEU A 316 12.66 -7.95 4.34
CA LEU A 316 13.66 -6.93 4.02
C LEU A 316 13.70 -6.65 2.53
N GLY A 317 13.83 -5.38 2.17
CA GLY A 317 14.05 -4.95 0.80
C GLY A 317 15.08 -3.85 0.68
N PHE A 318 15.43 -3.52 -0.56
CA PHE A 318 16.38 -2.46 -0.88
C PHE A 318 15.77 -1.42 -1.81
N VAL A 319 16.21 -0.18 -1.69
CA VAL A 319 15.81 0.93 -2.57
C VAL A 319 17.00 1.36 -3.41
N ASP A 320 16.85 1.29 -4.73
CA ASP A 320 17.79 1.77 -5.75
C ASP A 320 19.17 1.08 -5.72
N PHE A 321 19.29 -0.09 -5.07
CA PHE A 321 20.54 -0.85 -5.05
C PHE A 321 20.88 -1.39 -6.46
N PRO A 322 22.13 -1.20 -6.94
CA PRO A 322 22.56 -1.82 -8.19
C PRO A 322 22.69 -3.34 -8.01
N ALA A 323 22.52 -4.10 -9.09
CA ALA A 323 22.51 -5.56 -9.08
C ALA A 323 23.68 -6.18 -8.29
N ARG A 324 24.89 -5.64 -8.41
CA ARG A 324 26.09 -6.12 -7.69
C ARG A 324 25.93 -6.02 -6.17
N SER A 325 25.40 -4.91 -5.66
CA SER A 325 25.21 -4.71 -4.23
C SER A 325 24.15 -5.65 -3.66
N VAL A 326 23.07 -5.90 -4.42
CA VAL A 326 22.05 -6.88 -4.03
C VAL A 326 22.65 -8.29 -3.97
N LEU A 327 23.43 -8.68 -5.00
CA LEU A 327 24.12 -9.98 -5.02
C LEU A 327 25.10 -10.15 -3.86
N SER A 328 25.86 -9.11 -3.52
CA SER A 328 26.76 -9.15 -2.36
C SER A 328 26.00 -9.34 -1.04
N ALA A 329 24.83 -8.72 -0.89
CA ALA A 329 23.98 -8.93 0.29
C ALA A 329 23.43 -10.36 0.36
N ILE A 330 22.97 -10.91 -0.78
CA ILE A 330 22.50 -12.30 -0.88
C ILE A 330 23.63 -13.27 -0.55
N GLN A 331 24.84 -13.05 -1.09
CA GLN A 331 26.04 -13.86 -0.81
C GLN A 331 26.44 -13.78 0.67
N ALA A 332 26.19 -12.65 1.31
CA ALA A 332 26.36 -12.50 2.74
C ALA A 332 25.25 -13.20 3.55
N GLY A 333 24.21 -13.76 2.93
CA GLY A 333 23.11 -14.46 3.60
C GLY A 333 21.99 -13.54 4.10
N VAL A 334 21.90 -12.31 3.61
CA VAL A 334 20.78 -11.40 3.95
C VAL A 334 19.52 -11.84 3.18
N PRO A 335 18.37 -12.05 3.85
CA PRO A 335 17.14 -12.52 3.20
C PRO A 335 16.41 -11.38 2.47
N VAL A 336 16.91 -11.01 1.29
CA VAL A 336 16.32 -9.96 0.45
C VAL A 336 15.08 -10.49 -0.25
N VAL A 337 13.93 -9.84 -0.03
CA VAL A 337 12.63 -10.27 -0.57
C VAL A 337 12.21 -9.41 -1.76
N ALA A 338 12.47 -8.10 -1.71
CA ALA A 338 12.15 -7.20 -2.80
C ALA A 338 13.19 -6.10 -3.01
N VAL A 339 13.23 -5.56 -4.23
CA VAL A 339 14.04 -4.39 -4.58
C VAL A 339 13.16 -3.36 -5.27
N GLN A 340 13.15 -2.14 -4.74
CA GLN A 340 12.55 -0.97 -5.35
C GLN A 340 13.56 -0.31 -6.30
N ILE A 341 13.15 -0.05 -7.56
CA ILE A 341 14.00 0.58 -8.58
C ILE A 341 13.20 1.62 -9.39
N PRO A 342 13.83 2.70 -9.90
CA PRO A 342 13.23 3.50 -10.97
C PRO A 342 13.20 2.64 -12.22
N PHE A 343 12.00 2.45 -12.78
CA PHE A 343 11.83 1.65 -13.98
C PHE A 343 10.53 2.02 -14.67
N SER A 344 10.62 2.66 -15.83
CA SER A 344 9.48 3.18 -16.59
C SER A 344 9.66 2.92 -18.08
N ILE A 345 8.70 3.35 -18.90
CA ILE A 345 8.83 3.24 -20.36
C ILE A 345 10.08 3.99 -20.84
N VAL A 346 10.45 5.10 -20.20
CA VAL A 346 11.55 6.00 -20.60
C VAL A 346 12.88 5.74 -19.90
N ASP A 347 12.87 5.15 -18.71
CA ASP A 347 14.08 4.80 -17.97
C ASP A 347 14.11 3.31 -17.68
N ARG A 348 15.02 2.62 -18.40
CA ARG A 348 15.27 1.18 -18.30
C ARG A 348 16.68 0.86 -17.80
N SER A 349 17.37 1.85 -17.24
CA SER A 349 18.77 1.74 -16.80
C SER A 349 18.99 0.62 -15.76
N TYR A 350 17.96 0.29 -14.98
CA TYR A 350 17.97 -0.81 -14.00
C TYR A 350 17.65 -2.20 -14.59
N GLY A 351 17.65 -2.37 -15.92
CA GLY A 351 17.34 -3.65 -16.57
C GLY A 351 18.21 -4.83 -16.09
N ALA A 352 19.47 -4.60 -15.73
CA ALA A 352 20.33 -5.63 -15.14
C ALA A 352 19.87 -6.05 -13.74
N THR A 353 19.43 -5.11 -12.91
CA THR A 353 18.86 -5.41 -11.58
C THR A 353 17.54 -6.17 -11.72
N LEU A 354 16.68 -5.78 -12.67
CA LEU A 354 15.43 -6.50 -12.97
C LEU A 354 15.69 -7.96 -13.40
N ALA A 355 16.65 -8.17 -14.33
CA ALA A 355 17.01 -9.52 -14.77
C ALA A 355 17.55 -10.39 -13.62
N MET A 356 18.43 -9.83 -12.79
CA MET A 356 18.93 -10.52 -11.60
C MET A 356 17.81 -10.85 -10.61
N CYS A 357 16.90 -9.91 -10.32
CA CYS A 357 15.80 -10.17 -9.39
C CYS A 357 14.90 -11.32 -9.88
N ARG A 358 14.68 -11.43 -11.20
CA ARG A 358 13.94 -12.56 -11.78
C ARG A 358 14.66 -13.89 -11.56
N GLU A 359 15.99 -13.94 -11.74
CA GLU A 359 16.79 -15.16 -11.53
C GLU A 359 16.76 -15.64 -10.07
N TYR A 360 16.77 -14.71 -9.12
CA TYR A 360 16.76 -15.00 -7.68
C TYR A 360 15.35 -15.02 -7.06
N ASN A 361 14.28 -14.93 -7.87
CA ASN A 361 12.88 -14.85 -7.42
C ASN A 361 12.62 -13.74 -6.38
N ILE A 362 13.26 -12.59 -6.58
CA ILE A 362 13.11 -11.37 -5.78
C ILE A 362 12.05 -10.48 -6.44
N LYS A 363 11.09 -9.99 -5.64
CA LYS A 363 10.04 -9.10 -6.15
C LYS A 363 10.64 -7.74 -6.52
N VAL A 364 10.10 -7.10 -7.56
CA VAL A 364 10.58 -5.78 -7.99
C VAL A 364 9.46 -4.76 -7.86
N PHE A 365 9.69 -3.70 -7.09
CA PHE A 365 8.77 -2.57 -6.99
C PHE A 365 9.26 -1.47 -7.93
N SER A 366 8.47 -1.12 -8.94
CA SER A 366 8.90 -0.15 -9.96
C SER A 366 8.27 1.21 -9.72
N LYS A 367 9.09 2.20 -9.33
CA LYS A 367 8.68 3.61 -9.22
C LYS A 367 8.83 4.35 -10.55
N ASP A 368 8.32 5.58 -10.59
CA ASP A 368 8.43 6.52 -11.73
C ASP A 368 7.69 6.08 -13.00
N GLY A 369 6.81 5.08 -12.93
CA GLY A 369 6.05 4.59 -14.09
C GLY A 369 5.20 5.64 -14.79
N LEU A 370 4.71 6.63 -14.04
CA LEU A 370 3.88 7.74 -14.52
C LEU A 370 4.63 9.06 -14.65
N LEU A 371 5.96 9.06 -14.47
CA LEU A 371 6.80 10.25 -14.50
C LEU A 371 6.27 11.37 -13.59
N GLY A 372 5.99 11.01 -12.34
CA GLY A 372 5.45 11.92 -11.32
C GLY A 372 4.07 12.50 -11.65
N GLY A 373 3.35 11.97 -12.64
CA GLY A 373 2.04 12.44 -13.09
C GLY A 373 2.03 13.08 -14.49
N LEU A 374 3.21 13.24 -15.12
CA LEU A 374 3.32 13.79 -16.47
C LEU A 374 2.60 12.93 -17.53
N ILE A 375 2.46 11.62 -17.31
CA ILE A 375 1.63 10.75 -18.16
C ILE A 375 0.15 11.00 -17.85
N SER A 376 -0.39 12.09 -18.40
CA SER A 376 -1.81 12.45 -18.32
C SER A 376 -2.21 13.38 -19.46
N GLU A 377 -3.52 13.47 -19.74
CA GLU A 377 -4.04 14.34 -20.81
C GLU A 377 -3.74 15.82 -20.57
N LYS A 378 -3.59 16.25 -19.31
CA LYS A 378 -3.26 17.63 -18.94
C LYS A 378 -1.96 18.12 -19.60
N TYR A 379 -0.97 17.23 -19.75
CA TYR A 379 0.34 17.60 -20.29
C TYR A 379 0.50 17.25 -21.77
N LEU A 380 -0.52 16.66 -22.42
CA LEU A 380 -0.48 16.35 -23.84
C LEU A 380 -0.60 17.63 -24.68
N ASP A 381 0.34 17.83 -25.60
CA ASP A 381 0.49 19.02 -26.45
C ASP A 381 0.53 20.34 -25.65
N ALA A 382 0.98 20.27 -24.39
CA ALA A 382 1.12 21.38 -23.48
C ALA A 382 2.60 21.84 -23.37
N PRO A 383 2.87 23.08 -22.94
CA PRO A 383 4.22 23.50 -22.61
C PRO A 383 4.79 22.69 -21.43
N CYS A 384 6.12 22.57 -21.38
CA CYS A 384 6.82 21.94 -20.27
C CYS A 384 6.51 22.68 -18.95
N PRO A 385 6.18 21.98 -17.85
CA PRO A 385 6.05 22.60 -16.54
C PRO A 385 7.33 23.36 -16.13
N GLU A 386 7.17 24.45 -15.39
CA GLU A 386 8.29 25.24 -14.87
C GLU A 386 8.58 24.85 -13.42
N THR A 387 9.85 24.59 -13.07
CA THR A 387 10.26 24.18 -11.72
C THR A 387 10.03 25.25 -10.65
N THR A 388 9.81 26.50 -11.04
CA THR A 388 9.49 27.62 -10.14
C THR A 388 8.02 27.64 -9.72
N GLN A 389 7.16 26.85 -10.37
CA GLN A 389 5.73 26.80 -10.10
C GLN A 389 5.37 25.49 -9.39
N THR A 390 4.40 25.56 -8.49
CA THR A 390 3.79 24.36 -7.93
C THR A 390 2.72 23.84 -8.88
N ASP A 391 2.74 22.55 -9.16
CA ASP A 391 1.69 21.86 -9.89
C ASP A 391 1.07 20.77 -9.00
N PRO A 392 -0.18 20.92 -8.53
CA PRO A 392 -0.81 19.96 -7.62
C PRO A 392 -1.16 18.61 -8.27
N ASP A 393 -1.04 18.49 -9.60
CA ASP A 393 -1.23 17.22 -10.30
C ASP A 393 0.06 16.41 -10.43
N LEU A 394 1.22 17.02 -10.15
CA LEU A 394 2.52 16.36 -10.11
C LEU A 394 2.95 16.04 -8.68
N ASP A 395 3.76 14.98 -8.53
CA ASP A 395 4.34 14.59 -7.23
C ASP A 395 5.36 15.64 -6.75
N ASP A 396 6.35 15.90 -7.60
CA ASP A 396 7.38 16.93 -7.43
C ASP A 396 7.80 17.43 -8.81
N VAL A 397 7.64 18.73 -9.06
CA VAL A 397 7.87 19.31 -10.40
C VAL A 397 9.34 19.19 -10.79
N ALA A 398 10.28 19.39 -9.86
CA ALA A 398 11.71 19.35 -10.16
C ALA A 398 12.17 17.92 -10.55
N HIS A 399 11.72 16.90 -9.81
CA HIS A 399 11.95 15.49 -10.15
C HIS A 399 11.35 15.12 -11.51
N CYS A 400 10.14 15.61 -11.81
CA CYS A 400 9.52 15.43 -13.12
C CYS A 400 10.42 16.00 -14.23
N ILE A 401 10.96 17.20 -14.05
CA ILE A 401 11.85 17.84 -15.02
C ILE A 401 13.20 17.11 -15.14
N ASP A 402 13.75 16.55 -14.06
CA ASP A 402 14.94 15.70 -14.14
C ASP A 402 14.69 14.47 -15.03
N MET A 403 13.54 13.80 -14.88
CA MET A 403 13.15 12.69 -15.75
C MET A 403 12.98 13.12 -17.21
N VAL A 404 12.37 14.30 -17.47
CA VAL A 404 12.26 14.88 -18.82
C VAL A 404 13.65 15.08 -19.43
N ASN A 405 14.58 15.66 -18.67
CA ASN A 405 15.94 15.92 -19.13
C ASN A 405 16.71 14.62 -19.40
N ASN A 406 16.61 13.64 -18.50
CA ASN A 406 17.26 12.34 -18.64
C ASN A 406 16.77 11.56 -19.87
N TYR A 407 15.50 11.72 -20.26
CA TYR A 407 14.95 11.12 -21.47
C TYR A 407 15.33 11.85 -22.78
N GLY A 408 15.89 13.06 -22.68
CA GLY A 408 16.33 13.84 -23.84
C GLY A 408 15.41 15.01 -24.20
N GLY A 409 14.55 15.46 -23.28
CA GLY A 409 13.81 16.72 -23.39
C GLY A 409 12.31 16.57 -23.63
N TRP A 410 11.60 17.70 -23.55
CA TRP A 410 10.14 17.75 -23.55
C TRP A 410 9.50 17.28 -24.86
N GLU A 411 10.12 17.55 -26.00
CA GLU A 411 9.61 17.09 -27.30
C GLU A 411 9.55 15.55 -27.40
N ASN A 412 10.53 14.85 -26.82
CA ASN A 412 10.52 13.39 -26.76
C ASN A 412 9.38 12.91 -25.84
N ILE A 413 9.18 13.58 -24.70
CA ILE A 413 8.04 13.29 -23.82
C ILE A 413 6.71 13.52 -24.55
N GLN A 414 6.57 14.59 -25.34
CA GLN A 414 5.37 14.83 -26.15
C GLN A 414 5.13 13.72 -27.19
N ALA A 415 6.19 13.27 -27.88
CA ALA A 415 6.08 12.14 -28.80
C ALA A 415 5.59 10.87 -28.08
N LEU A 416 6.13 10.59 -26.89
CA LEU A 416 5.69 9.49 -26.04
C LEU A 416 4.23 9.65 -25.59
N LEU A 417 3.83 10.83 -25.10
CA LEU A 417 2.46 11.08 -24.64
C LEU A 417 1.44 10.87 -25.77
N ARG A 418 1.75 11.33 -26.99
CA ARG A 418 0.90 11.06 -28.17
C ARG A 418 0.78 9.57 -28.48
N LEU A 419 1.89 8.82 -28.40
CA LEU A 419 1.85 7.36 -28.58
C LEU A 419 0.99 6.68 -27.50
N ILE A 420 1.24 7.00 -26.23
CA ILE A 420 0.50 6.44 -25.10
C ILE A 420 -0.99 6.77 -25.24
N LYS A 421 -1.35 8.00 -25.65
CA LYS A 421 -2.73 8.40 -25.88
C LYS A 421 -3.38 7.58 -26.99
N ALA A 422 -2.69 7.36 -28.11
CA ALA A 422 -3.21 6.54 -29.21
C ALA A 422 -3.47 5.08 -28.78
N ILE A 423 -2.56 4.49 -27.99
CA ILE A 423 -2.73 3.13 -27.43
C ILE A 423 -3.88 3.12 -26.41
N ALA A 424 -3.96 4.12 -25.54
CA ALA A 424 -5.02 4.24 -24.55
C ALA A 424 -6.41 4.32 -25.22
N ASP A 425 -6.53 5.10 -26.30
CA ASP A 425 -7.76 5.22 -27.08
C ASP A 425 -8.13 3.90 -27.78
N LYS A 426 -7.15 3.22 -28.38
CA LYS A 426 -7.33 1.91 -29.02
C LYS A 426 -7.96 0.90 -28.06
N HIS A 427 -7.56 0.91 -26.79
CA HIS A 427 -8.02 -0.04 -25.76
C HIS A 427 -9.10 0.50 -24.84
N SER A 428 -9.54 1.75 -25.04
CA SER A 428 -10.52 2.44 -24.19
C SER A 428 -10.13 2.46 -22.70
N VAL A 429 -8.87 2.79 -22.42
CA VAL A 429 -8.30 2.92 -21.07
C VAL A 429 -7.70 4.32 -20.88
N LYS A 430 -7.27 4.66 -19.66
CA LYS A 430 -6.51 5.87 -19.38
C LYS A 430 -5.05 5.74 -19.82
N MET A 431 -4.41 6.88 -20.10
CA MET A 431 -2.99 6.94 -20.45
C MET A 431 -2.10 6.31 -19.37
N GLN A 432 -2.45 6.56 -18.10
CA GLN A 432 -1.79 5.99 -16.93
C GLN A 432 -1.85 4.46 -16.95
N SER A 433 -2.99 3.88 -17.32
CA SER A 433 -3.19 2.43 -17.38
C SER A 433 -2.28 1.76 -18.42
N VAL A 434 -1.95 2.42 -19.54
CA VAL A 434 -0.98 1.90 -20.52
C VAL A 434 0.41 1.79 -19.90
N ALA A 435 0.88 2.85 -19.24
CA ALA A 435 2.20 2.88 -18.60
C ALA A 435 2.31 1.86 -17.44
N LEU A 436 1.30 1.79 -16.58
CA LEU A 436 1.27 0.84 -15.47
C LEU A 436 1.16 -0.61 -15.97
N ARG A 437 0.36 -0.87 -17.02
CA ARG A 437 0.27 -2.20 -17.63
C ARG A 437 1.59 -2.64 -18.22
N TRP A 438 2.31 -1.74 -18.89
CA TRP A 438 3.64 -2.04 -19.42
C TRP A 438 4.60 -2.47 -18.30
N GLN A 439 4.61 -1.78 -17.14
CA GLN A 439 5.42 -2.19 -15.99
C GLN A 439 5.02 -3.58 -15.46
N ILE A 440 3.70 -3.85 -15.31
CA ILE A 440 3.18 -5.16 -14.90
C ILE A 440 3.64 -6.26 -15.88
N ASP A 441 3.62 -5.99 -17.18
CA ASP A 441 4.06 -6.94 -18.22
C ASP A 441 5.59 -7.17 -18.20
N GLN A 442 6.36 -6.25 -17.59
CA GLN A 442 7.76 -6.48 -17.24
C GLN A 442 7.94 -7.30 -15.94
N GLY A 443 6.86 -7.78 -15.33
CA GLY A 443 6.90 -8.59 -14.11
C GLY A 443 7.25 -7.80 -12.86
N THR A 444 7.04 -6.49 -12.85
CA THR A 444 7.22 -5.62 -11.68
C THR A 444 5.87 -5.32 -11.02
N PHE A 445 5.92 -4.79 -9.79
CA PHE A 445 4.78 -4.25 -9.06
C PHE A 445 4.87 -2.72 -9.10
N PRO A 446 4.02 -2.04 -9.89
CA PRO A 446 4.05 -0.59 -9.99
C PRO A 446 3.78 0.09 -8.66
N MET A 447 4.57 1.12 -8.37
CA MET A 447 4.37 2.04 -7.26
C MET A 447 3.74 3.33 -7.79
N VAL A 448 2.62 3.74 -7.18
CA VAL A 448 1.82 4.87 -7.64
C VAL A 448 1.53 5.82 -6.48
N SER A 449 1.86 7.10 -6.67
CA SER A 449 1.65 8.14 -5.67
C SER A 449 0.17 8.40 -5.42
N SER A 450 -0.24 8.24 -4.16
CA SER A 450 -1.60 8.54 -3.73
C SER A 450 -1.94 10.00 -3.98
N ARG A 451 -3.14 10.27 -4.50
CA ARG A 451 -3.74 11.60 -4.57
C ARG A 451 -4.84 11.72 -3.52
N TRP A 452 -5.10 12.93 -3.05
CA TRP A 452 -5.87 13.18 -1.83
C TRP A 452 -7.12 13.99 -2.07
N GLY A 453 -8.13 13.76 -1.22
CA GLY A 453 -9.37 14.54 -1.22
C GLY A 453 -10.07 14.48 -2.59
N PRO A 454 -10.48 15.62 -3.18
CA PRO A 454 -11.16 15.64 -4.47
C PRO A 454 -10.35 15.10 -5.65
N ALA A 455 -9.02 15.03 -5.52
CA ALA A 455 -8.13 14.50 -6.54
C ALA A 455 -7.85 13.00 -6.36
N CYS A 456 -8.47 12.35 -5.36
CA CYS A 456 -8.42 10.89 -5.23
C CYS A 456 -8.76 10.23 -6.58
N TRP A 457 -7.98 9.22 -6.96
CA TRP A 457 -8.05 8.50 -8.24
C TRP A 457 -7.42 9.20 -9.46
N ARG A 458 -6.98 10.45 -9.34
CA ARG A 458 -6.28 11.16 -10.44
C ARG A 458 -4.98 10.47 -10.85
N GLN A 459 -4.32 9.75 -9.94
CA GLN A 459 -3.14 8.95 -10.25
C GLN A 459 -3.41 7.83 -11.28
N PHE A 460 -4.69 7.49 -11.51
CA PHE A 460 -5.12 6.55 -12.55
C PHE A 460 -5.85 7.23 -13.71
N GLY A 461 -5.88 8.57 -13.78
CA GLY A 461 -6.53 9.33 -14.84
C GLY A 461 -8.01 9.66 -14.61
N PHE A 462 -8.48 9.63 -13.37
CA PHE A 462 -9.87 9.96 -13.00
C PHE A 462 -9.94 11.25 -12.18
N ASP A 463 -10.11 12.40 -12.85
CA ASP A 463 -9.95 13.73 -12.24
C ASP A 463 -11.01 14.15 -11.22
N TYR A 464 -12.23 13.63 -11.32
CA TYR A 464 -13.36 13.98 -10.46
C TYR A 464 -14.21 12.73 -10.18
N TRP A 465 -13.60 11.74 -9.55
CA TRP A 465 -14.25 10.47 -9.33
C TRP A 465 -15.29 10.55 -8.20
N ARG A 466 -16.56 10.29 -8.54
CA ARG A 466 -17.67 10.13 -7.60
C ARG A 466 -18.43 8.82 -7.81
N GLY A 467 -17.80 7.89 -8.53
CA GLY A 467 -18.39 6.60 -8.87
C GLY A 467 -18.60 5.71 -7.65
N ALA A 468 -19.53 4.77 -7.78
CA ALA A 468 -19.73 3.72 -6.77
C ALA A 468 -18.67 2.60 -6.85
N THR A 469 -17.93 2.54 -7.96
CA THR A 469 -16.82 1.62 -8.18
C THR A 469 -15.49 2.32 -7.95
N PRO A 470 -14.37 1.59 -7.81
CA PRO A 470 -13.04 2.17 -7.79
C PRO A 470 -12.72 3.00 -9.04
N GLY A 471 -11.96 4.08 -8.89
CA GLY A 471 -11.51 4.96 -9.98
C GLY A 471 -10.23 4.47 -10.64
N VAL A 472 -10.26 3.25 -11.16
CA VAL A 472 -9.13 2.60 -11.83
C VAL A 472 -9.66 1.68 -12.93
N ASP A 473 -8.94 1.58 -14.05
CA ASP A 473 -9.33 0.70 -15.14
C ASP A 473 -9.17 -0.77 -14.73
N TRP A 474 -10.25 -1.55 -14.86
CA TRP A 474 -10.29 -2.96 -14.47
C TRP A 474 -9.34 -3.85 -15.28
N GLN A 475 -8.95 -3.41 -16.49
CA GLN A 475 -8.01 -4.09 -17.39
C GLN A 475 -6.61 -4.23 -16.78
N LEU A 476 -6.21 -3.33 -15.86
CA LEU A 476 -4.92 -3.41 -15.16
C LEU A 476 -4.80 -4.68 -14.31
N PHE A 477 -5.92 -5.19 -13.79
CA PHE A 477 -5.91 -6.32 -12.86
C PHE A 477 -6.06 -7.67 -13.55
N GLN A 478 -6.28 -7.71 -14.86
CA GLN A 478 -6.40 -8.96 -15.61
C GLN A 478 -5.06 -9.69 -15.67
N VAL A 479 -5.12 -11.02 -15.77
CA VAL A 479 -3.92 -11.85 -15.96
C VAL A 479 -3.28 -11.53 -17.31
N GLU A 480 -4.07 -11.61 -18.38
CA GLU A 480 -3.65 -11.26 -19.74
C GLU A 480 -3.53 -9.74 -19.90
N SER A 481 -2.56 -9.33 -20.72
CA SER A 481 -2.39 -7.92 -21.07
C SER A 481 -3.38 -7.51 -22.14
N PHE A 482 -3.89 -6.28 -22.00
CA PHE A 482 -4.61 -5.64 -23.09
C PHE A 482 -3.66 -5.06 -24.15
N LEU A 483 -2.37 -4.86 -23.82
CA LEU A 483 -1.37 -4.41 -24.78
C LEU A 483 -1.03 -5.56 -25.73
N ASP A 484 -1.23 -5.33 -27.03
CA ASP A 484 -0.86 -6.33 -28.03
C ASP A 484 0.63 -6.23 -28.42
N ALA A 485 1.07 -7.15 -29.29
CA ALA A 485 2.47 -7.22 -29.70
C ALA A 485 2.93 -5.96 -30.45
N GLU A 486 2.04 -5.27 -31.16
CA GLU A 486 2.37 -4.02 -31.85
C GLU A 486 2.53 -2.88 -30.84
N ASP A 487 1.62 -2.77 -29.88
CA ASP A 487 1.69 -1.77 -28.80
C ASP A 487 2.99 -1.94 -28.01
N MET A 488 3.30 -3.18 -27.60
CA MET A 488 4.54 -3.49 -26.88
C MET A 488 5.78 -3.16 -27.70
N LYS A 489 5.77 -3.45 -29.00
CA LYS A 489 6.88 -3.08 -29.90
C LYS A 489 7.06 -1.56 -29.97
N LEU A 490 5.99 -0.80 -30.11
CA LEU A 490 6.04 0.67 -30.18
C LEU A 490 6.55 1.28 -28.86
N LEU A 491 6.02 0.82 -27.73
CA LEU A 491 6.48 1.25 -26.40
C LEU A 491 7.95 0.91 -26.17
N ASN A 492 8.40 -0.25 -26.65
CA ASN A 492 9.80 -0.66 -26.53
C ASN A 492 10.76 0.13 -27.42
N GLN A 493 10.29 0.64 -28.57
CA GLN A 493 11.10 1.45 -29.49
C GLN A 493 11.42 2.86 -28.99
N LEU A 494 10.55 3.42 -28.13
CA LEU A 494 10.72 4.77 -27.59
C LEU A 494 11.55 4.83 -26.30
N GLY A 495 11.94 3.70 -25.71
CA GLY A 495 12.72 3.68 -24.46
C GLY A 495 14.00 2.89 -24.52
#